data_AF-A0AAV8PM70-F1
#
_entry.id   AF-A0AAV8PM70-F1
#
_cell.length_a   1.000
_cell.length_b   1.000
_cell.length_c   1.000
_cell.angle_alpha   90.00
_cell.angle_beta   90.00
_cell.angle_gamma   90.00
#
_symmetry.space_group_name_H-M   'P 1'
#
loop_
_entity.id
_entity.type
_entity.pdbx_description
1 polymer ?
#
loop_
_entity_poly.entity_id
_entity_poly.type
_entity_poly.pdbx_seq_one_letter_code
_entity_poly.pdbx_strand_id
1 'polypeptide(L)'
;MGWDEKLWAQPERFLAGGEGEEVGITGGREIKMIPFGVGRSICPDLNLAMLHLEFFVANLLRQFEWKPVEWEEVDISETKPGG
;
A
#
# COMPACT_ATOMS: atom_id res chain seq x y z
N MET A 1 2.57 4.10 -12.58
CA MET A 1 3.46 3.48 -11.58
C MET A 1 2.59 3.09 -10.40
N GLY A 2 2.24 1.81 -10.25
CA GLY A 2 1.30 1.36 -9.21
C GLY A 2 0.78 -0.07 -9.40
N TRP A 3 0.86 -0.60 -10.64
CA TRP A 3 0.27 -1.90 -11.00
C TRP A 3 1.28 -2.77 -11.74
N ASP A 4 2.33 -3.15 -11.04
CA ASP A 4 3.04 -4.38 -11.38
C ASP A 4 2.51 -5.45 -10.42
N GLU A 5 1.87 -6.49 -10.94
CA GLU A 5 1.36 -7.62 -10.14
C GLU A 5 2.47 -8.21 -9.23
N LYS A 6 3.72 -8.12 -9.66
CA LYS A 6 4.88 -8.56 -8.87
C LYS A 6 5.07 -7.71 -7.60
N LEU A 7 4.71 -6.43 -7.62
CA LEU A 7 4.84 -5.53 -6.48
C LEU A 7 3.79 -5.81 -5.39
N TRP A 8 2.64 -6.38 -5.74
CA TRP A 8 1.62 -6.78 -4.76
C TRP A 8 1.92 -8.14 -4.13
N ALA A 9 2.69 -8.98 -4.83
CA ALA A 9 2.98 -10.35 -4.40
C ALA A 9 4.04 -10.48 -3.28
N GLN A 10 4.75 -9.41 -2.90
CA GLN A 10 5.93 -9.50 -2.03
C GLN A 10 6.04 -8.35 -1.02
N PRO A 11 5.17 -8.28 0.01
CA PRO A 11 5.29 -7.27 1.07
C PRO A 11 6.61 -7.36 1.85
N GLU A 12 7.25 -8.52 1.89
CA GLU A 12 8.50 -8.79 2.61
C GLU A 12 9.68 -7.98 2.07
N ARG A 13 9.60 -7.47 0.83
CA ARG A 13 10.67 -6.64 0.24
C ARG A 13 10.97 -5.37 1.04
N PHE A 14 10.03 -4.92 1.88
CA PHE A 14 10.19 -3.75 2.74
C PHE A 14 10.80 -4.07 4.11
N LEU A 15 11.04 -5.35 4.42
CA LEU A 15 11.75 -5.78 5.64
C LEU A 15 13.26 -5.66 5.46
N ALA A 16 14.00 -5.83 6.57
CA ALA A 16 15.45 -5.74 6.59
C ALA A 16 16.12 -6.71 5.58
N GLY A 17 17.05 -6.19 4.77
CA GLY A 17 17.72 -6.92 3.69
C GLY A 17 16.93 -7.00 2.37
N GLY A 18 15.71 -6.46 2.33
CA GLY A 18 14.90 -6.39 1.12
C GLY A 18 15.21 -5.17 0.24
N GLU A 19 14.89 -5.24 -1.05
CA GLU A 19 15.08 -4.14 -2.02
C GLU A 19 14.34 -2.83 -1.66
N GLY A 20 13.33 -2.94 -0.80
CA GLY A 20 12.48 -1.86 -0.32
C GLY A 20 12.80 -1.37 1.10
N GLU A 21 13.80 -1.93 1.80
CA GLU A 21 14.12 -1.56 3.20
C GLU A 21 14.30 -0.05 3.41
N GLU A 22 14.96 0.59 2.44
CA GLU A 22 15.26 2.03 2.49
C GLU A 22 14.12 2.91 1.95
N VAL A 23 12.99 2.33 1.54
CA VAL A 23 11.89 3.11 0.97
C VAL A 23 11.17 3.88 2.06
N GLY A 24 11.36 5.20 2.05
CA GLY A 24 10.60 6.14 2.87
C GLY A 24 9.33 6.61 2.15
N ILE A 25 8.25 6.80 2.91
CA ILE A 25 7.00 7.42 2.43
C ILE A 25 7.11 8.96 2.45
N THR A 26 7.97 9.50 3.33
CA THR A 26 8.31 10.93 3.42
C THR A 26 9.76 11.12 3.00
N GLY A 27 9.98 12.04 2.06
CA GLY A 27 11.30 12.28 1.45
C GLY A 27 12.42 12.42 2.49
N GLY A 28 13.50 11.65 2.31
CA GLY A 28 14.64 11.55 3.23
C GLY A 28 15.57 10.36 2.92
N ARG A 29 15.06 9.35 2.21
CA ARG A 29 15.79 8.21 1.64
C ARG A 29 15.56 8.12 0.14
N GLU A 30 16.05 7.07 -0.53
CA GLU A 30 15.75 6.82 -1.94
C GLU A 30 14.22 6.73 -2.14
N ILE A 31 13.65 7.74 -2.79
CA ILE A 31 12.21 7.83 -3.00
C ILE A 31 11.83 6.88 -4.14
N LYS A 32 11.41 5.66 -3.78
CA LYS A 32 10.87 4.69 -4.76
C LYS A 32 9.35 4.80 -4.92
N MET A 33 8.65 5.51 -4.03
CA MET A 33 7.19 5.70 -4.06
C MET A 33 6.77 7.09 -3.57
N ILE A 34 5.72 7.67 -4.17
CA ILE A 34 5.16 8.99 -3.79
C ILE A 34 3.62 8.93 -3.72
N PRO A 35 3.02 8.06 -2.89
CA PRO A 35 1.57 7.87 -2.87
C PRO A 35 0.81 9.08 -2.30
N PHE A 36 1.46 9.89 -1.48
CA PHE A 36 0.87 11.04 -0.79
C PHE A 36 1.54 12.37 -1.16
N GLY A 37 2.28 12.43 -2.27
CA GLY A 37 3.09 13.60 -2.60
C GLY A 37 4.38 13.69 -1.76
N VAL A 38 5.17 14.73 -2.02
CA VAL A 38 6.44 15.00 -1.32
C VAL A 38 6.70 16.50 -1.27
N GLY A 39 7.52 16.95 -0.32
CA GLY A 39 7.93 18.34 -0.19
C GLY A 39 6.75 19.25 0.14
N ARG A 40 6.60 20.36 -0.59
CA ARG A 40 5.54 21.35 -0.35
C ARG A 40 4.14 20.89 -0.76
N SER A 41 4.06 19.82 -1.57
CA SER A 41 2.80 19.26 -2.05
C SER A 41 2.51 17.90 -1.39
N ILE A 42 3.10 17.64 -0.23
CA ILE A 42 2.76 16.46 0.56
C ILE A 42 1.34 16.59 1.11
N CYS A 43 0.60 15.48 1.12
CA CYS A 43 -0.70 15.38 1.78
C CYS A 43 -0.52 15.78 3.26
N PRO A 44 -1.24 16.80 3.75
CA PRO A 44 -1.11 17.24 5.14
C PRO A 44 -1.54 16.14 6.13
N ASP A 45 -2.43 15.25 5.71
CA ASP A 45 -2.99 14.18 6.54
C ASP A 45 -2.28 12.84 6.36
N LEU A 46 -1.06 12.80 5.79
CA LEU A 46 -0.29 11.57 5.61
C LEU A 46 -0.26 10.70 6.89
N ASN A 47 0.14 11.30 8.01
CA ASN A 47 0.32 10.56 9.26
C ASN A 47 -1.02 10.02 9.79
N LEU A 48 -2.10 10.79 9.61
CA LEU A 48 -3.44 10.38 10.01
C LEU A 48 -3.92 9.21 9.15
N ALA A 49 -3.71 9.28 7.83
CA ALA A 49 -4.07 8.22 6.90
C ALA A 49 -3.33 6.92 7.21
N MET A 50 -2.02 7.00 7.49
CA MET A 50 -1.21 5.84 7.88
C MET A 50 -1.70 5.21 9.19
N LEU A 51 -1.95 6.03 10.22
CA LEU A 51 -2.49 5.55 11.50
C LEU A 51 -3.82 4.82 11.31
N HIS A 52 -4.73 5.37 10.52
CA HIS A 52 -6.02 4.74 10.24
C HIS A 52 -5.84 3.44 9.46
N LEU A 53 -5.00 3.43 8.42
CA LEU A 53 -4.75 2.25 7.61
C LEU A 53 -4.19 1.10 8.46
N GLU A 54 -3.17 1.38 9.27
CA GLU A 54 -2.57 0.40 10.19
C GLU A 54 -3.60 -0.13 11.19
N PHE A 55 -4.38 0.76 11.81
CA PHE A 55 -5.40 0.39 12.77
C PHE A 55 -6.50 -0.47 12.14
N PHE A 56 -7.02 -0.09 10.97
CA PHE A 56 -8.07 -0.84 10.31
C PHE A 56 -7.57 -2.21 9.85
N VAL A 57 -6.44 -2.28 9.15
CA VAL A 57 -5.89 -3.54 8.65
C VAL A 57 -5.55 -4.48 9.82
N ALA A 58 -4.91 -3.99 10.88
CA ALA A 58 -4.58 -4.82 12.04
C ALA A 58 -5.83 -5.40 12.72
N ASN A 59 -6.90 -4.61 12.87
CA ASN A 59 -8.13 -5.11 13.47
C ASN A 59 -8.86 -6.10 12.55
N LEU A 60 -8.90 -5.84 11.24
CA LEU A 60 -9.55 -6.73 10.29
C LEU A 60 -8.85 -8.08 10.22
N LEU A 61 -7.52 -8.10 10.10
CA LEU A 61 -6.73 -9.34 10.11
C LEU A 61 -6.81 -10.09 11.44
N ARG A 62 -6.99 -9.38 12.56
CA ARG A 62 -7.14 -10.00 13.88
C ARG A 62 -8.50 -10.69 14.05
N GLN A 63 -9.57 -10.13 13.50
CA GLN A 63 -10.94 -10.56 13.76
C GLN A 63 -11.52 -11.46 12.66
N PHE A 64 -10.98 -11.39 11.44
CA PHE A 64 -11.52 -12.09 10.29
C PHE A 64 -10.44 -12.85 9.52
N GLU A 65 -10.82 -14.02 9.01
CA GLU A 65 -10.08 -14.73 7.99
C GLU A 65 -10.83 -14.55 6.67
N TRP A 66 -10.26 -13.79 5.73
CA TRP A 66 -10.88 -13.56 4.43
C TRP A 66 -10.47 -14.64 3.43
N LYS A 67 -11.45 -15.17 2.72
CA LYS A 67 -11.27 -16.17 1.67
C LYS A 67 -12.11 -15.77 0.46
N PRO A 68 -11.61 -15.99 -0.76
CA PRO A 68 -12.44 -15.85 -1.95
C PRO A 68 -13.56 -16.88 -1.93
N VAL A 69 -14.67 -16.59 -2.59
CA VAL A 69 -15.71 -17.58 -2.85
C VAL A 69 -15.18 -18.54 -3.92
N GLU A 70 -15.28 -19.86 -3.68
CA GLU A 70 -14.63 -20.88 -4.53
C GLU A 70 -15.01 -20.82 -6.02
N TRP A 71 -16.17 -20.24 -6.33
CA TRP A 71 -16.77 -20.26 -7.66
C TRP A 71 -16.77 -18.88 -8.33
N GLU A 72 -16.13 -17.89 -7.71
CA GLU A 72 -16.14 -16.51 -8.18
C GLU A 72 -14.74 -15.92 -8.10
N GLU A 73 -14.21 -15.51 -9.25
CA GLU A 73 -12.95 -14.75 -9.31
C GLU A 73 -13.21 -13.32 -8.84
N VAL A 74 -12.36 -12.83 -7.95
CA VAL A 74 -12.40 -11.45 -7.51
C VAL A 74 -11.69 -10.59 -8.56
N ASP A 75 -12.45 -9.75 -9.25
CA ASP A 75 -11.89 -8.75 -10.16
C ASP A 75 -11.16 -7.67 -9.35
N ILE A 76 -9.84 -7.60 -9.52
CA ILE A 76 -8.95 -6.63 -8.87
C ILE A 76 -8.48 -5.54 -9.83
N SER A 77 -9.08 -5.44 -11.02
CA SER A 77 -8.70 -4.44 -12.03
C SER A 77 -9.09 -3.01 -11.61
N GLU A 78 -8.28 -2.03 -12.02
CA GLU A 78 -8.58 -0.63 -11.73
C GLU A 78 -9.82 -0.16 -12.49
N THR A 79 -10.77 0.43 -11.76
CA THR A 79 -11.78 1.28 -12.39
C THR A 79 -11.24 2.71 -12.49
N LYS A 80 -11.00 3.18 -13.72
CA LYS A 80 -10.64 4.58 -13.94
C LYS A 80 -11.86 5.48 -13.66
N PRO A 81 -11.73 6.53 -12.85
CA PRO A 81 -12.80 7.51 -12.72
C PRO A 81 -12.95 8.28 -14.03
N GLY A 82 -14.08 8.11 -14.73
CA GLY A 82 -14.48 8.94 -15.87
C GLY A 82 -14.69 8.25 -17.23
N GLY A 83 -14.37 6.96 -17.39
CA GLY A 83 -14.44 6.25 -18.68
C GLY A 83 -13.14 6.31 -19.48
#